data_AF-A0AAV4N3C4-F1
#
_entry.id   AF-A0AAV4N3C4-F1
#
_cell.length_a   1.000
_cell.length_b   1.000
_cell.length_c   1.000
_cell.angle_alpha   90.00
_cell.angle_beta   90.00
_cell.angle_gamma   90.00
#
_symmetry.space_group_name_H-M   'P 1'
#
loop_
_entity.id
_entity.type
_entity.pdbx_description
1 polymer ?
#
loop_
_entity_poly.entity_id
_entity_poly.type
_entity_poly.pdbx_seq_one_letter_code
_entity_poly.pdbx_strand_id
1 'polypeptide(L)'
;MCDDLMSGANSTTEALDLQAQLIQMLSSAGLVLKNGLLIAMNSRTDSRRFAVGEREIATDGKLLLLGSESGYIKGVGLQSHEQIFQHQCESAVNCCCFISSSSVAFGTQDGKVWLFDLRARQPVTIWEESNSPVLCLISVKNGVFCGRADGSSSYIAFVTDRCIQLTGPGFDPVYCMAYNGESIYTGSRDGLIRKYNVQF
;
A
#
# COMPACT_ATOMS: atom_id res chain seq x y z
N MET A 1 8.43 -29.29 -51.70
CA MET A 1 9.18 -29.54 -50.45
C MET A 1 10.40 -28.65 -50.54
N CYS A 2 10.54 -27.57 -49.80
CA CYS A 2 10.03 -27.23 -48.48
C CYS A 2 9.70 -25.73 -48.44
N ASP A 3 8.84 -25.32 -47.51
CA ASP A 3 9.13 -24.26 -46.53
C ASP A 3 7.83 -23.88 -45.80
N ASP A 4 7.72 -24.36 -44.57
CA ASP A 4 6.79 -23.89 -43.55
C ASP A 4 7.62 -23.58 -42.30
N LEU A 5 7.09 -22.66 -41.48
CA LEU A 5 7.45 -22.33 -40.08
C LEU A 5 8.26 -21.05 -39.84
N MET A 6 7.55 -19.91 -39.84
CA MET A 6 7.86 -18.76 -38.97
C MET A 6 6.54 -18.08 -38.53
N SER A 7 5.95 -18.49 -37.41
CA SER A 7 4.88 -17.70 -36.75
C SER A 7 4.71 -17.94 -35.24
N GLY A 8 5.75 -18.40 -34.53
CA GLY A 8 5.62 -18.86 -33.13
C GLY A 8 6.06 -17.90 -32.02
N ALA A 9 6.57 -16.69 -32.31
CA ALA A 9 7.34 -15.91 -31.33
C ALA A 9 6.59 -14.75 -30.63
N ASN A 10 5.33 -14.45 -30.99
CA ASN A 10 4.64 -13.25 -30.47
C ASN A 10 3.74 -13.51 -29.25
N SER A 11 3.28 -14.74 -29.02
CA SER A 11 2.26 -15.01 -27.98
C SER A 11 2.82 -15.15 -26.56
N THR A 12 4.08 -15.53 -26.41
CA THR A 12 4.71 -15.74 -25.09
C THR A 12 5.21 -14.42 -24.48
N THR A 13 5.69 -13.49 -25.30
CA THR A 13 6.10 -12.14 -24.90
C THR A 13 4.91 -11.27 -24.51
N GLU A 14 3.79 -11.33 -25.24
CA GLU A 14 2.55 -10.63 -24.88
C GLU A 14 1.94 -11.16 -23.56
N ALA A 15 2.01 -12.47 -23.30
CA ALA A 15 1.53 -13.06 -22.06
C ALA A 15 2.35 -12.64 -20.83
N LEU A 16 3.68 -12.53 -20.98
CA LEU A 16 4.57 -12.03 -19.93
C LEU A 16 4.36 -10.53 -19.65
N ASP A 17 4.06 -9.74 -20.68
CA ASP A 17 3.79 -8.31 -20.57
C ASP A 17 2.44 -8.04 -19.88
N LEU A 18 1.40 -8.80 -20.22
CA LEU A 18 0.11 -8.79 -19.52
C LEU A 18 0.23 -9.24 -18.06
N GLN A 19 1.09 -10.22 -17.75
CA GLN A 19 1.37 -10.61 -16.36
C GLN A 19 2.15 -9.54 -15.60
N ALA A 20 3.13 -8.88 -16.23
CA ALA A 20 3.85 -7.76 -15.62
C ALA A 20 2.91 -6.57 -15.35
N GLN A 21 2.01 -6.26 -16.29
CA GLN A 21 0.96 -5.25 -16.11
C GLN A 21 -0.03 -5.63 -15.00
N LEU A 22 -0.42 -6.90 -14.88
CA LEU A 22 -1.28 -7.39 -13.80
C LEU A 22 -0.57 -7.29 -12.44
N ILE A 23 0.71 -7.64 -12.35
CA ILE A 23 1.51 -7.51 -11.13
C ILE A 23 1.72 -6.03 -10.77
N GLN A 24 1.88 -5.14 -11.75
CA GLN A 24 2.00 -3.70 -11.54
C GLN A 24 0.66 -3.11 -11.07
N MET A 25 -0.46 -3.55 -11.64
CA MET A 25 -1.82 -3.26 -11.18
C MET A 25 -2.03 -3.75 -9.74
N LEU A 26 -1.63 -4.98 -9.41
CA LEU A 26 -1.69 -5.55 -8.05
C LEU A 26 -0.69 -4.91 -7.08
N SER A 27 0.37 -4.25 -7.56
CA SER A 27 1.28 -3.46 -6.71
C SER A 27 0.73 -2.06 -6.39
N SER A 28 -0.10 -1.53 -7.29
CA SER A 28 -0.79 -0.23 -7.13
C SER A 28 -2.07 -0.35 -6.31
N ALA A 29 -2.73 -1.52 -6.37
CA ALA A 29 -3.83 -1.87 -5.49
C ALA A 29 -3.21 -2.51 -4.23
N GLY A 30 -3.17 -1.80 -3.10
CA GLY A 30 -2.79 -2.43 -1.83
C GLY A 30 -3.68 -3.67 -1.59
N LEU A 31 -3.12 -4.87 -1.72
CA LEU A 31 -3.85 -6.10 -1.42
C LEU A 31 -3.90 -6.26 0.09
N VAL A 32 -5.06 -5.94 0.66
CA VAL A 32 -5.43 -6.35 2.02
C VAL A 32 -5.86 -7.80 1.96
N LEU A 33 -4.98 -8.74 2.29
CA LEU A 33 -5.42 -10.12 2.56
C LEU A 33 -6.08 -10.11 3.95
N LYS A 34 -7.37 -10.43 3.99
CA LYS A 34 -8.08 -10.70 5.24
C LYS A 34 -7.32 -11.80 6.00
N ASN A 35 -6.69 -11.41 7.12
CA ASN A 35 -6.15 -12.19 8.26
C ASN A 35 -5.00 -11.43 8.96
N GLY A 36 -5.08 -10.10 9.07
CA GLY A 36 -4.05 -9.30 9.76
C GLY A 36 -2.71 -9.19 9.02
N LEU A 37 -2.68 -9.48 7.71
CA LEU A 37 -1.52 -9.34 6.85
C LEU A 37 -1.83 -8.33 5.74
N LEU A 38 -1.43 -7.08 5.94
CA LEU A 38 -1.51 -6.09 4.88
C LEU A 38 -0.28 -6.23 3.99
N ILE A 39 -0.48 -6.26 2.68
CA ILE A 39 0.61 -6.35 1.69
C ILE A 39 0.62 -5.06 0.88
N ALA A 40 1.65 -4.25 1.10
CA ALA A 40 2.07 -3.29 0.08
C ALA A 40 3.28 -3.88 -0.63
N MET A 41 3.32 -3.78 -1.96
CA MET A 41 4.47 -4.19 -2.78
C MET A 41 5.02 -2.96 -3.51
N ASN A 42 6.34 -2.80 -3.52
CA ASN A 42 7.01 -1.79 -4.34
C ASN A 42 8.16 -2.45 -5.12
N SER A 43 8.47 -1.96 -6.33
CA SER A 43 9.62 -2.39 -7.12
C SER A 43 10.85 -1.54 -6.80
N ARG A 44 11.88 -2.11 -6.18
CA ARG A 44 13.27 -1.66 -6.41
C ARG A 44 13.93 -2.63 -7.37
N THR A 45 14.89 -2.15 -8.14
CA THR A 45 15.87 -2.97 -8.85
C THR A 45 17.15 -2.90 -8.03
N ASP A 46 17.49 -3.96 -7.29
CA ASP A 46 18.82 -4.09 -6.69
C ASP A 46 19.41 -5.43 -7.11
N SER A 47 20.46 -5.37 -7.92
CA SER A 47 21.01 -6.50 -8.66
C SER A 47 21.89 -7.39 -7.77
N ARG A 48 21.26 -8.23 -6.92
CA ARG A 48 21.93 -9.35 -6.25
C ARG A 48 21.27 -10.65 -6.67
N ARG A 49 22.01 -11.50 -7.39
CA ARG A 49 21.52 -12.77 -7.93
C ARG A 49 21.40 -13.81 -6.82
N PHE A 50 20.18 -13.99 -6.31
CA PHE A 50 19.80 -15.17 -5.53
C PHE A 50 19.35 -16.30 -6.46
N ALA A 51 19.42 -17.55 -6.01
CA ALA A 51 18.92 -18.69 -6.77
C ALA A 51 17.39 -18.60 -6.87
N VAL A 52 16.90 -18.15 -8.03
CA VAL A 52 15.48 -17.93 -8.30
C VAL A 52 14.80 -19.28 -8.54
N GLY A 53 13.71 -19.56 -7.81
CA GLY A 53 12.90 -20.75 -8.09
C GLY A 53 12.24 -20.64 -9.47
N GLU A 54 12.09 -21.74 -10.20
CA GLU A 54 11.55 -21.74 -11.59
C GLU A 54 10.15 -21.11 -11.74
N ARG A 55 9.45 -20.85 -10.64
CA ARG A 55 8.12 -20.22 -10.58
C ARG A 55 8.14 -18.74 -10.19
N GLU A 56 9.28 -18.17 -9.79
CA GLU A 56 9.39 -16.76 -9.43
C GLU A 56 9.52 -15.90 -10.69
N ILE A 57 8.57 -14.99 -10.88
CA ILE A 57 8.57 -14.04 -11.99
C ILE A 57 8.57 -12.63 -11.40
N ALA A 58 9.57 -11.82 -11.78
CA ALA A 58 9.67 -10.40 -11.46
C ALA A 58 9.59 -10.06 -9.95
N THR A 59 10.17 -10.87 -9.06
CA THR A 59 10.27 -10.59 -7.61
C THR A 59 11.51 -9.77 -7.22
N ASP A 60 12.41 -9.56 -8.18
CA ASP A 60 13.69 -8.88 -7.98
C ASP A 60 13.51 -7.46 -7.41
N GLY A 61 14.28 -7.20 -6.35
CA GLY A 61 14.25 -5.99 -5.52
C GLY A 61 12.87 -5.54 -5.01
N LYS A 62 11.85 -6.41 -5.00
CA LYS A 62 10.55 -6.07 -4.41
C LYS A 62 10.57 -6.17 -2.89
N LEU A 63 9.94 -5.19 -2.24
CA LEU A 63 9.76 -5.17 -0.79
C LEU A 63 8.29 -5.43 -0.45
N LEU A 64 8.07 -6.40 0.43
CA LEU A 64 6.80 -6.72 1.06
C LEU A 64 6.71 -6.00 2.40
N LEU A 65 5.76 -5.08 2.55
CA LEU A 65 5.48 -4.41 3.82
C LEU A 65 4.36 -5.13 4.56
N LEU A 66 4.56 -5.45 5.84
CA LEU A 66 3.64 -6.22 6.67
C LEU A 66 3.35 -5.47 7.99
N GLY A 67 2.09 -5.07 8.19
CA GLY A 67 1.59 -4.63 9.49
C GLY A 67 0.98 -5.80 10.26
N SER A 68 1.16 -5.85 11.58
CA SER A 68 0.63 -6.90 12.45
C SER A 68 -0.15 -6.32 13.63
N GLU A 69 -1.14 -7.08 14.10
CA GLU A 69 -1.87 -6.82 15.35
C GLU A 69 -0.97 -6.81 16.60
N SER A 70 0.20 -7.44 16.53
CA SER A 70 1.23 -7.38 17.58
C SER A 70 1.96 -6.04 17.68
N GLY A 71 1.63 -5.07 16.82
CA GLY A 71 2.26 -3.76 16.75
C GLY A 71 3.54 -3.70 15.94
N TYR A 72 3.94 -4.80 15.30
CA TYR A 72 5.10 -4.78 14.40
C TYR A 72 4.73 -4.29 13.00
N ILE A 73 5.57 -3.42 12.44
CA ILE A 73 5.68 -3.16 11.01
C ILE A 73 6.99 -3.77 10.51
N LYS A 74 6.91 -4.63 9.47
CA LYS A 74 8.06 -5.38 8.94
C LYS A 74 8.19 -5.19 7.44
N GLY A 75 9.42 -5.14 6.96
CA GLY A 75 9.73 -5.21 5.54
C GLY A 75 10.46 -6.49 5.23
N VAL A 76 9.94 -7.29 4.31
CA VAL A 76 10.54 -8.55 3.85
C VAL A 76 10.91 -8.42 2.38
N GLY A 77 12.15 -8.74 2.03
CA GLY A 77 12.57 -8.80 0.64
C GLY A 77 11.89 -9.99 -0.04
N LEU A 78 11.18 -9.76 -1.14
CA LEU A 78 10.39 -10.82 -1.76
C LEU A 78 11.29 -11.89 -2.40
N GLN A 79 12.38 -11.46 -3.03
CA GLN A 79 13.36 -12.34 -3.65
C GLN A 79 14.28 -13.01 -2.63
N SER A 80 14.73 -12.29 -1.60
CA SER A 80 15.63 -12.87 -0.59
C SER A 80 14.90 -13.70 0.46
N HIS A 81 13.58 -13.49 0.62
CA HIS A 81 12.76 -14.01 1.73
C HIS A 81 13.28 -13.59 3.11
N GLU A 82 14.17 -12.60 3.16
CA GLU A 82 14.78 -12.11 4.38
C GLU A 82 14.06 -10.87 4.91
N GLN A 83 13.96 -10.79 6.23
CA GLN A 83 13.48 -9.58 6.89
C GLN A 83 14.53 -8.46 6.77
N ILE A 84 14.19 -7.41 6.03
CA ILE A 84 15.04 -6.24 5.79
C ILE A 84 14.98 -5.28 6.99
N PHE A 85 13.80 -5.08 7.56
CA PHE A 85 13.62 -4.27 8.76
C PHE A 85 12.38 -4.71 9.57
N GLN A 86 12.37 -4.31 10.83
CA GLN A 86 11.24 -4.46 11.74
C GLN A 86 11.24 -3.27 12.71
N HIS A 87 10.05 -2.75 12.98
CA HIS A 87 9.85 -1.69 13.97
C HIS A 87 8.64 -2.06 14.85
N GLN A 88 8.76 -1.86 16.16
CA GLN A 88 7.68 -2.11 17.13
C GLN A 88 6.97 -0.80 17.43
N CYS A 89 5.66 -0.79 17.23
CA CYS A 89 4.77 0.29 17.62
C CYS A 89 4.14 -0.04 18.99
N GLU A 90 3.54 0.97 19.62
CA GLU A 90 2.82 0.83 20.89
C GLU A 90 1.47 0.14 20.72
N SER A 91 0.94 0.12 19.49
CA SER A 91 -0.39 -0.37 19.16
C SER A 91 -0.39 -1.16 17.85
N ALA A 92 -1.43 -1.95 17.63
CA ALA A 92 -1.62 -2.78 16.44
C ALA A 92 -1.53 -1.95 15.16
N VAL A 93 -0.86 -2.48 14.13
CA VAL A 93 -0.78 -1.84 12.81
C VAL A 93 -1.87 -2.41 11.92
N ASN A 94 -2.84 -1.57 11.53
CA ASN A 94 -4.04 -1.99 10.81
C ASN A 94 -3.92 -1.83 9.30
N CYS A 95 -3.21 -0.80 8.85
CA CYS A 95 -3.07 -0.46 7.44
C CYS A 95 -1.72 0.21 7.17
N CYS A 96 -1.25 0.13 5.93
CA CYS A 96 0.04 0.64 5.48
C CYS A 96 0.07 0.78 3.97
N CYS A 97 0.89 1.70 3.46
CA CYS A 97 1.12 1.88 2.05
C CYS A 97 2.52 2.41 1.79
N PHE A 98 3.00 2.25 0.57
CA PHE A 98 4.20 2.93 0.12
C PHE A 98 3.86 4.37 -0.28
N ILE A 99 4.68 5.31 0.20
CA ILE A 99 4.68 6.71 -0.27
C ILE A 99 5.68 6.87 -1.40
N SER A 100 6.83 6.21 -1.28
CA SER A 100 7.89 6.25 -2.27
C SER A 100 8.72 4.96 -2.20
N SER A 101 9.81 4.89 -2.97
CA SER A 101 10.78 3.82 -2.86
C SER A 101 11.57 3.82 -1.55
N SER A 102 11.51 4.89 -0.75
CA SER A 102 12.24 5.03 0.51
C SER A 102 11.37 5.33 1.73
N SER A 103 10.07 5.50 1.56
CA SER A 103 9.18 5.93 2.63
C SER A 103 7.86 5.18 2.57
N VAL A 104 7.34 4.84 3.75
CA VAL A 104 6.06 4.16 3.93
C VAL A 104 5.22 4.92 4.94
N ALA A 105 3.90 4.84 4.79
CA ALA A 105 2.97 5.31 5.80
C ALA A 105 2.16 4.15 6.35
N PHE A 106 1.78 4.22 7.62
CA PHE A 106 0.92 3.22 8.24
C PHE A 106 0.05 3.80 9.33
N GLY A 107 -1.10 3.18 9.55
CA GLY A 107 -2.10 3.59 10.54
C GLY A 107 -2.24 2.52 11.62
N THR A 108 -2.33 2.96 12.87
CA THR A 108 -2.41 2.10 14.05
C THR A 108 -3.77 2.16 14.73
N GLN A 109 -4.02 1.17 15.58
CA GLN A 109 -5.28 0.98 16.31
C GLN A 109 -5.55 2.06 17.36
N ASP A 110 -4.52 2.78 17.83
CA ASP A 110 -4.63 3.96 18.70
C ASP A 110 -4.93 5.26 17.95
N GLY A 111 -5.10 5.20 16.62
CA GLY A 111 -5.41 6.37 15.79
C GLY A 111 -4.19 7.15 15.32
N LYS A 112 -2.98 6.68 15.55
CA LYS A 112 -1.79 7.35 15.00
C LYS A 112 -1.60 7.01 13.52
N VAL A 113 -1.19 7.99 12.74
CA VAL A 113 -0.67 7.79 11.37
C VAL A 113 0.82 8.06 11.41
N TRP A 114 1.60 7.13 10.89
CA TRP A 114 3.05 7.18 10.90
C TRP A 114 3.58 7.38 9.48
N LEU A 115 4.60 8.23 9.33
CA LEU A 115 5.48 8.24 8.17
C LEU A 115 6.83 7.71 8.61
N PHE A 116 7.33 6.71 7.90
CA PHE A 116 8.52 5.96 8.26
C PHE A 116 9.51 5.93 7.11
N ASP A 117 10.78 6.23 7.41
CA ASP A 117 11.86 6.18 6.44
C ASP A 117 12.51 4.80 6.47
N LEU A 118 12.49 4.13 5.31
CA LEU A 118 13.04 2.78 5.13
C LEU A 118 14.57 2.74 5.12
N ARG A 119 15.24 3.83 4.75
CA ARG A 119 16.70 3.94 4.73
C ARG A 119 17.24 4.15 6.13
N ALA A 120 16.66 5.11 6.86
CA ALA A 120 17.01 5.39 8.24
C ALA A 120 16.47 4.33 9.21
N ARG A 121 15.41 3.61 8.81
CA ARG A 121 14.68 2.62 9.62
C ARG A 121 14.09 3.25 10.89
N GLN A 122 13.59 4.47 10.76
CA GLN A 122 13.06 5.27 11.87
C GLN A 122 11.79 6.03 11.45
N PRO A 123 10.90 6.32 12.40
CA PRO A 123 9.78 7.22 12.15
C PRO A 123 10.27 8.63 11.82
N VAL A 124 9.71 9.21 10.77
CA VAL A 124 9.96 10.61 10.37
C VAL A 124 8.97 11.53 11.07
N THR A 125 7.69 11.14 11.09
CA THR A 125 6.61 11.94 11.64
C THR A 125 5.48 11.03 12.09
N ILE A 126 4.78 11.44 13.15
CA ILE A 126 3.60 10.78 13.69
C ILE A 126 2.51 11.84 13.79
N TRP A 127 1.36 11.58 13.19
CA TRP A 127 0.18 12.44 13.28
C TRP A 127 -0.85 11.80 14.22
N GLU A 128 -1.30 12.59 15.20
CA GLU A 128 -2.24 12.18 16.24
C GLU A 128 -3.48 13.10 16.21
N GLU A 129 -4.26 13.02 15.13
CA GLU A 129 -5.46 13.86 14.97
C GLU A 129 -6.67 13.36 15.78
N SER A 130 -6.75 12.05 16.01
CA SER A 130 -7.85 11.39 16.69
C SER A 130 -7.34 10.09 17.32
N ASN A 131 -7.93 9.69 18.45
CA ASN A 131 -7.68 8.40 19.11
C ASN A 131 -8.48 7.26 18.47
N SER A 132 -9.23 7.53 17.40
CA SER A 132 -10.02 6.52 16.70
C SER A 132 -9.14 5.67 15.78
N PRO A 133 -9.25 4.32 15.83
CA PRO A 133 -8.45 3.41 15.02
C PRO A 133 -8.41 3.78 13.55
N VAL A 134 -7.20 3.82 12.97
CA VAL A 134 -7.04 3.96 11.52
C VAL A 134 -7.29 2.60 10.87
N LEU A 135 -8.31 2.49 10.04
CA LEU A 135 -8.74 1.22 9.44
C LEU A 135 -8.24 1.05 8.00
N CYS A 136 -8.09 2.15 7.27
CA CYS A 136 -7.58 2.13 5.91
C CYS A 136 -6.76 3.39 5.62
N LEU A 137 -5.82 3.26 4.69
CA LEU A 137 -4.90 4.34 4.33
C LEU A 137 -4.48 4.18 2.87
N ILE A 138 -4.48 5.28 2.11
CA ILE A 138 -4.01 5.33 0.73
C ILE A 138 -3.07 6.52 0.50
N SER A 139 -2.04 6.33 -0.32
CA SER A 139 -1.17 7.43 -0.76
C SER A 139 -1.85 8.21 -1.88
N VAL A 140 -1.89 9.53 -1.75
CA VAL A 140 -2.42 10.42 -2.78
C VAL A 140 -1.51 11.65 -2.89
N LYS A 141 -0.87 11.82 -4.05
CA LYS A 141 0.09 12.91 -4.31
C LYS A 141 1.15 12.99 -3.20
N ASN A 142 1.26 14.12 -2.51
CA ASN A 142 2.26 14.40 -1.45
C ASN A 142 1.68 14.21 -0.05
N GLY A 143 0.80 13.23 0.13
CA GLY A 143 0.14 12.95 1.40
C GLY A 143 -0.58 11.62 1.39
N VAL A 144 -1.39 11.42 2.43
CA VAL A 144 -2.21 10.23 2.61
C VAL A 144 -3.62 10.58 2.99
N PHE A 145 -4.59 9.82 2.48
CA PHE A 145 -5.91 9.76 3.09
C PHE A 145 -5.96 8.61 4.07
N CYS A 146 -6.60 8.84 5.21
CA CYS A 146 -6.84 7.82 6.21
C CYS A 146 -8.33 7.76 6.55
N GLY A 147 -8.88 6.55 6.69
CA GLY A 147 -10.24 6.31 7.15
C GLY A 147 -10.22 5.67 8.52
N ARG A 148 -11.11 6.15 9.41
CA ARG A 148 -11.12 5.74 10.82
C ARG A 148 -12.41 5.04 11.23
N ALA A 149 -12.37 4.42 12.41
CA ALA A 149 -13.52 3.73 12.99
C ALA A 149 -14.63 4.68 13.47
N ASP A 150 -14.34 5.96 13.67
CA ASP A 150 -15.32 7.00 14.03
C ASP A 150 -15.98 7.63 12.80
N GLY A 151 -15.75 7.08 11.61
CA GLY A 151 -16.27 7.58 10.34
C GLY A 151 -15.55 8.81 9.79
N SER A 152 -14.53 9.32 10.47
CA SER A 152 -13.70 10.40 9.93
C SER A 152 -12.82 9.90 8.78
N SER A 153 -12.53 10.80 7.85
CA SER A 153 -11.70 10.53 6.69
C SER A 153 -10.91 11.79 6.33
N SER A 154 -9.67 11.87 6.79
CA SER A 154 -8.81 13.06 6.64
C SER A 154 -7.67 12.83 5.65
N TYR A 155 -7.27 13.91 4.99
CA TYR A 155 -6.03 14.02 4.23
C TYR A 155 -4.94 14.65 5.08
N ILE A 156 -3.82 13.95 5.20
CA ILE A 156 -2.62 14.41 5.87
C ILE A 156 -1.58 14.70 4.78
N ALA A 157 -1.29 15.99 4.58
CA ALA A 157 -0.22 16.42 3.69
C ALA A 157 1.14 16.37 4.41
N PHE A 158 2.18 15.90 3.71
CA PHE A 158 3.51 15.75 4.32
C PHE A 158 4.35 17.03 4.36
N VAL A 159 4.05 17.99 3.49
CA VAL A 159 4.86 19.21 3.31
C VAL A 159 4.06 20.49 3.59
N THR A 160 2.74 20.45 3.43
CA THR A 160 1.86 21.62 3.52
C THR A 160 0.88 21.46 4.65
N ASP A 161 0.43 22.56 5.26
CA ASP A 161 -0.61 22.55 6.30
C ASP A 161 -2.04 22.39 5.75
N ARG A 162 -2.19 21.68 4.63
CA ARG A 162 -3.50 21.44 4.03
C ARG A 162 -4.19 20.27 4.73
N CYS A 163 -5.39 20.55 5.23
CA CYS A 163 -6.30 19.55 5.78
C CYS A 163 -7.54 19.44 4.88
N ILE A 164 -7.87 18.23 4.45
CA ILE A 164 -9.10 17.93 3.70
C ILE A 164 -9.84 16.86 4.49
N GLN A 165 -11.12 17.07 4.74
CA GLN A 165 -11.99 16.09 5.39
C GLN A 165 -13.07 15.63 4.41
N LEU A 166 -13.20 14.32 4.23
CA LEU A 166 -14.30 13.71 3.47
C LEU A 166 -15.50 13.52 4.40
N THR A 167 -16.69 13.90 3.92
CA THR A 167 -17.93 13.90 4.72
C THR A 167 -18.93 12.88 4.21
N GLY A 168 -19.76 12.35 5.09
CA GLY A 168 -20.87 11.48 4.70
C GLY A 168 -21.06 10.20 5.51
N PRO A 169 -20.01 9.53 6.03
CA PRO A 169 -20.16 8.29 6.79
C PRO A 169 -20.96 8.41 8.09
N GLY A 170 -21.25 9.62 8.59
CA GLY A 170 -22.19 9.79 9.71
C GLY A 170 -21.81 9.04 10.99
N PHE A 171 -20.51 9.00 11.31
CA PHE A 171 -19.92 8.23 12.41
C PHE A 171 -19.82 6.72 12.22
N ASP A 172 -20.22 6.19 11.06
CA ASP A 172 -19.97 4.79 10.71
C ASP A 172 -18.52 4.58 10.22
N PRO A 173 -17.82 3.53 10.70
CA PRO A 173 -16.46 3.19 10.30
C PRO A 173 -16.22 3.21 8.79
N VAL A 174 -15.07 3.75 8.38
CA VAL A 174 -14.61 3.72 6.98
C VAL A 174 -13.59 2.60 6.83
N TYR A 175 -13.99 1.51 6.19
CA TYR A 175 -13.20 0.27 6.11
C TYR A 175 -12.19 0.25 4.98
N CYS A 176 -12.46 0.96 3.88
CA CYS A 176 -11.58 0.95 2.72
C CYS A 176 -11.61 2.26 1.95
N MET A 177 -10.51 2.55 1.28
CA MET A 177 -10.37 3.66 0.35
C MET A 177 -9.67 3.22 -0.93
N ALA A 178 -9.99 3.88 -2.04
CA ALA A 178 -9.30 3.74 -3.31
C ALA A 178 -9.19 5.09 -4.02
N TYR A 179 -8.14 5.28 -4.80
CA TYR A 179 -7.92 6.49 -5.59
C TYR A 179 -7.58 6.10 -7.03
N ASN A 180 -8.27 6.71 -8.00
CA ASN A 180 -8.09 6.43 -9.42
C ASN A 180 -7.31 7.52 -10.18
N GLY A 181 -6.68 8.47 -9.47
CA GLY A 181 -6.02 9.63 -10.08
C GLY A 181 -6.89 10.89 -10.18
N GLU A 182 -8.20 10.77 -10.02
CA GLU A 182 -9.16 11.88 -10.13
C GLU A 182 -10.07 11.98 -8.89
N SER A 183 -10.58 10.85 -8.46
CA SER A 183 -11.57 10.74 -7.39
C SER A 183 -11.15 9.72 -6.35
N ILE A 184 -11.60 9.97 -5.12
CA ILE A 184 -11.44 9.06 -3.99
C ILE A 184 -12.75 8.34 -3.76
N TYR A 185 -12.65 7.04 -3.51
CA TYR A 185 -13.77 6.19 -3.17
C TYR A 185 -13.60 5.70 -1.74
N THR A 186 -14.67 5.73 -0.95
CA THR A 186 -14.67 5.20 0.43
C THR A 186 -15.78 4.17 0.59
N GLY A 187 -15.47 3.04 1.24
CA GLY A 187 -16.47 2.06 1.66
C GLY A 187 -16.68 2.11 3.17
N SER A 188 -17.92 2.31 3.60
CA SER A 188 -18.28 2.53 5.01
C SER A 188 -19.22 1.45 5.55
N ARG A 189 -19.32 1.34 6.88
CA ARG A 189 -20.21 0.38 7.56
C ARG A 189 -21.69 0.61 7.28
N ASP A 190 -22.08 1.85 6.96
CA ASP A 190 -23.44 2.23 6.59
C ASP A 190 -23.95 1.60 5.27
N GLY A 191 -23.12 0.79 4.60
CA GLY A 191 -23.47 0.08 3.38
C GLY A 191 -23.32 0.92 2.11
N LEU A 192 -22.77 2.12 2.19
CA LEU A 192 -22.60 3.02 1.06
C LEU A 192 -21.14 3.10 0.60
N ILE A 193 -20.95 3.06 -0.72
CA ILE A 193 -19.70 3.48 -1.36
C ILE A 193 -19.88 4.91 -1.82
N ARG A 194 -18.99 5.80 -1.40
CA ARG A 194 -19.02 7.22 -1.77
C ARG A 194 -17.88 7.54 -2.72
N LYS A 195 -18.13 8.44 -3.67
CA LYS A 195 -17.15 9.02 -4.58
C LYS A 195 -16.97 10.50 -4.26
N TYR A 196 -15.73 10.94 -4.11
CA TYR A 196 -15.35 12.33 -3.86
C TYR A 196 -14.45 12.84 -4.98
N ASN A 197 -14.75 14.03 -5.49
CA ASN A 197 -13.85 14.75 -6.37
C ASN A 197 -13.01 15.69 -5.51
N VAL A 198 -11.71 15.43 -5.44
CA VAL A 198 -10.79 16.18 -4.58
C VAL A 198 -9.84 17.00 -5.45
N GLN A 199 -9.77 18.30 -5.21
CA GLN A 199 -8.81 19.19 -5.86
C GLN A 199 -7.69 19.50 -4.87
N PHE A 200 -6.46 19.32 -5.31
CA PHE A 200 -5.24 19.65 -4.57
C PHE A 200 -4.62 20.87 -5.22
#